data_AF-W2TL74-F1
#
_entry.id   AF-W2TL74-F1
#
_cell.length_a   1.000
_cell.length_b   1.000
_cell.length_c   1.000
_cell.angle_alpha   90.00
_cell.angle_beta   90.00
_cell.angle_gamma   90.00
#
_symmetry.space_group_name_H-M   'P 1'
#
loop_
_entity.id
_entity.type
_entity.pdbx_description
1 polymer ?
#
loop_
_entity_poly.entity_id
_entity_poly.type
_entity_poly.pdbx_seq_one_letter_code
_entity_poly.pdbx_strand_id
1 'polypeptide(L)' 'MAHLSNVLFALLIVVIGARYEDRYDRSKMPWDLRPVQNYIGLWSLQSTTGRSRDLPPPDQIDFAINPVPKFGARAINIT' A
#
# COMPACT_ATOMS: atom_id res chain seq x y z
N MET A 1 22.60 -32.45 -21.79
CA MET A 1 22.92 -31.11 -21.23
C MET A 1 21.69 -30.19 -21.14
N ALA A 2 20.75 -30.20 -22.09
CA ALA A 2 19.54 -29.35 -22.04
C ALA A 2 18.59 -29.61 -20.85
N HIS A 3 18.42 -30.87 -20.43
CA HIS A 3 17.54 -31.20 -19.29
C HIS A 3 18.05 -30.65 -17.95
N LEU A 4 19.37 -30.62 -17.74
CA LEU A 4 19.99 -30.08 -16.53
C LEU A 4 19.80 -28.55 -16.44
N SER A 5 19.93 -27.88 -17.59
CA SER A 5 19.67 -26.44 -17.76
C SER A 5 18.23 -26.07 -17.41
N ASN A 6 17.26 -26.83 -17.94
CA ASN A 6 15.84 -26.57 -17.70
C ASN A 6 15.45 -26.78 -16.23
N VAL A 7 16.04 -27.79 -15.57
CA VAL A 7 15.84 -28.02 -14.14
C VAL A 7 16.43 -26.88 -13.31
N LEU A 8 17.64 -26.41 -13.64
CA LEU A 8 18.27 -25.26 -12.96
C LEU A 8 17.43 -23.98 -13.12
N PHE A 9 16.89 -23.76 -14.33
CA PHE A 9 16.06 -22.59 -14.62
C PHE A 9 14.71 -22.63 -13.88
N ALA A 10 14.08 -23.81 -13.79
CA ALA A 10 12.87 -23.99 -13.01
C ALA A 10 13.12 -23.78 -11.50
N LEU A 11 14.26 -24.25 -10.98
CA LEU A 11 14.67 -24.02 -9.59
C LEU A 11 14.92 -22.54 -9.31
N LEU A 12 15.51 -21.81 -10.26
CA LEU A 12 15.71 -20.36 -10.15
C LEU A 12 14.39 -19.59 -10.02
N ILE A 13 13.37 -19.96 -10.81
CA ILE A 13 12.04 -19.34 -10.77
C ILE A 13 11.36 -19.58 -9.41
N VAL A 14 11.52 -20.77 -8.82
CA VAL A 14 10.99 -21.08 -7.47
C VAL A 14 11.70 -20.28 -6.38
N VAL A 15 13.00 -19.97 -6.54
CA VAL A 15 13.78 -19.20 -5.56
C VAL A 15 13.43 -17.70 -5.60
N ILE A 16 12.98 -17.16 -6.74
CA ILE A 16 12.50 -15.78 -6.86
C ILE A 16 11.02 -15.72 -6.43
N GLY A 17 10.78 -16.03 -5.15
CA GLY A 17 9.47 -15.85 -4.54
C GLY A 17 9.20 -14.36 -4.28
N ALA A 18 8.44 -13.71 -5.17
CA ALA A 18 7.88 -12.39 -4.85
C ALA A 18 6.87 -12.55 -3.71
N ARG A 19 7.12 -11.91 -2.57
CA ARG A 19 6.16 -11.90 -1.46
C ARG A 19 5.12 -10.81 -1.70
N TYR A 20 3.85 -11.18 -1.65
CA TYR A 20 2.77 -10.21 -1.58
C TYR A 20 2.91 -9.43 -0.27
N GLU A 21 3.02 -8.11 -0.37
CA GLU A 21 3.06 -7.21 0.75
C GLU A 21 1.79 -6.37 0.73
N ASP A 22 0.94 -6.56 1.74
CA ASP A 22 -0.30 -5.81 1.87
C ASP A 22 0.04 -4.33 2.12
N ARG A 23 -0.50 -3.46 1.26
CA ARG A 23 -0.36 -1.99 1.33
C ARG A 23 -0.86 -1.43 2.66
N TYR A 24 -1.80 -2.13 3.32
CA TYR A 24 -2.44 -1.70 4.56
C TYR A 24 -2.00 -2.51 5.79
N ASP A 25 -0.89 -3.25 5.70
CA ASP A 25 -0.37 -4.03 6.83
C ASP A 25 0.04 -3.11 8.00
N ARG A 26 -0.84 -3.01 8.99
CA ARG A 26 -0.67 -2.17 10.18
C ARG A 26 0.40 -2.69 11.12
N SER A 27 0.78 -3.98 11.02
CA SER A 27 1.84 -4.56 11.86
C SER A 27 3.21 -3.93 11.56
N LYS A 28 3.38 -3.41 10.35
CA LYS A 28 4.60 -2.74 9.88
C LYS A 28 4.63 -1.26 10.18
N MET A 29 3.60 -0.73 10.83
CA MET A 29 3.47 0.70 11.09
C MET A 29 4.48 1.18 12.15
N PRO A 30 5.28 2.22 11.82
CA PRO A 30 6.16 2.89 12.77
C PRO A 30 5.40 3.45 13.98
N TRP A 31 6.06 3.52 15.15
CA TRP A 31 5.42 3.86 16.42
C TRP A 31 4.70 5.22 16.40
N ASP A 32 5.28 6.20 15.73
CA ASP A 32 4.74 7.56 15.58
C ASP A 32 3.51 7.65 14.68
N LEU A 33 3.32 6.70 13.76
CA LEU A 33 2.13 6.63 12.91
C LEU A 33 0.98 5.82 13.54
N ARG A 34 1.21 5.12 14.66
CA ARG A 34 0.17 4.33 15.35
C ARG A 34 -1.08 5.12 15.77
N PRO A 35 -1.00 6.39 16.21
CA PRO A 35 -2.19 7.16 16.57
C PRO A 35 -3.20 7.29 15.42
N VAL A 36 -2.75 7.18 14.17
CA VAL A 36 -3.57 7.32 12.96
C VAL A 36 -3.84 5.97 12.26
N GLN A 37 -3.50 4.84 12.91
CA GLN A 37 -3.61 3.50 12.31
C GLN A 37 -5.00 3.16 11.78
N ASN A 38 -6.04 3.68 12.42
CA ASN A 38 -7.44 3.39 12.08
C ASN A 38 -7.92 4.17 10.85
N TYR A 39 -7.15 5.16 10.40
CA TYR A 39 -7.44 5.92 9.18
C TYR A 39 -6.87 5.25 7.92
N ILE A 40 -5.97 4.27 8.06
CA ILE A 40 -5.35 3.60 6.92
C ILE A 40 -6.35 2.70 6.19
N GLY A 41 -6.44 2.90 4.88
CA GLY A 41 -7.33 2.16 3.98
C GLY A 41 -8.01 3.07 2.97
N LEU A 42 -8.84 2.42 2.14
CA LEU A 42 -9.68 3.09 1.16
C LEU A 42 -11.02 3.48 1.79
N TRP A 43 -11.35 4.77 1.69
CA TRP A 43 -12.60 5.34 2.20
C TRP A 43 -13.50 5.74 1.04
N SER A 44 -14.79 5.48 1.19
CA SER A 44 -15.81 5.88 0.23
C SER A 44 -16.63 7.05 0.77
N LEU A 45 -16.98 7.97 -0.12
CA LEU A 45 -17.86 9.10 0.15
C LEU A 45 -19.25 8.59 0.56
N GLN A 46 -19.75 9.05 1.71
CA GLN A 46 -21.08 8.67 2.19
C GLN A 46 -22.15 9.71 1.84
N SER A 47 -21.79 10.99 1.89
CA SER A 47 -22.68 12.09 1.55
C SER A 47 -21.89 13.33 1.17
N THR A 48 -22.50 14.18 0.36
CA THR A 48 -21.92 15.47 -0.05
C THR A 48 -22.82 16.57 0.48
N THR A 49 -22.24 17.50 1.25
CA THR A 49 -22.93 18.69 1.73
C THR A 49 -22.10 19.93 1.39
N GLY A 50 -22.73 21.10 1.26
CA GLY A 50 -22.04 22.35 0.95
C GLY A 50 -22.06 22.74 -0.54
N ARG A 51 -21.20 23.71 -0.91
CA ARG A 51 -21.10 24.25 -2.27
C ARG A 51 -20.01 23.50 -3.05
N SER A 52 -20.43 22.60 -3.95
CA SER A 52 -19.52 21.76 -4.76
C SER A 52 -19.69 22.00 -6.26
N ARG A 53 -19.95 23.24 -6.68
CA ARG A 53 -20.36 23.55 -8.06
C ARG A 53 -19.26 23.31 -9.09
N ASP A 54 -18.02 23.73 -8.76
CA ASP A 54 -16.93 23.74 -9.73
C ASP A 54 -15.92 22.60 -9.48
N LEU A 55 -15.89 22.05 -8.26
CA LEU A 55 -15.01 20.96 -7.85
C LEU A 55 -15.77 20.01 -6.92
N PRO A 56 -16.45 18.97 -7.47
CA PRO A 56 -17.06 17.94 -6.63
C PRO A 56 -15.97 17.18 -5.86
N PRO A 57 -16.26 16.72 -4.63
CA PRO A 57 -15.32 15.87 -3.91
C PRO A 57 -15.12 14.54 -4.65
N PRO A 58 -13.96 13.88 -4.47
CA PRO A 58 -13.75 12.54 -5.00
C PRO A 58 -14.65 11.54 -4.28
N ASP A 59 -15.08 10.50 -4.99
CA ASP A 59 -15.91 9.42 -4.43
C ASP A 59 -15.12 8.52 -3.47
N GLN A 60 -13.80 8.50 -3.61
CA GLN A 60 -12.90 7.69 -2.78
C GLN A 60 -11.64 8.46 -2.42
N ILE A 61 -11.09 8.16 -1.24
CA ILE A 61 -9.80 8.65 -0.78
C ILE A 61 -9.05 7.47 -0.17
N ASP A 62 -7.78 7.33 -0.51
CA ASP A 62 -6.91 6.31 0.06
C ASP A 62 -5.87 6.93 1.00
N PHE A 63 -5.79 6.39 2.22
CA PHE A 63 -4.73 6.69 3.18
C PHE A 63 -3.78 5.52 3.27
N ALA A 64 -2.56 5.70 2.78
CA ALA A 64 -1.56 4.63 2.71
C ALA A 64 -0.22 5.01 3.35
N ILE A 65 0.47 4.01 3.89
CA ILE A 65 1.83 4.13 4.46
C ILE A 65 2.92 3.47 3.61
N ASN A 66 2.55 2.85 2.48
CA ASN A 66 3.48 2.10 1.62
C ASN A 66 4.05 3.02 0.52
N PRO A 67 5.38 3.05 0.29
CA PRO A 67 6.45 2.37 1.05
C PRO A 67 6.63 2.91 2.47
N VAL A 68 6.79 2.00 3.44
CA VAL A 68 7.05 2.37 4.84
C VAL A 68 8.32 3.23 4.88
N PRO A 69 8.25 4.50 5.32
CA PRO A 69 9.38 5.39 5.21
C PRO A 69 10.49 4.94 6.17
N LYS A 70 11.69 4.68 5.62
CA LYS A 70 12.82 4.09 6.35
C LYS A 70 13.63 5.12 7.16
N PHE A 71 13.62 6.38 6.74
CA PHE A 71 14.38 7.48 7.36
C PHE A 71 13.63 8.82 7.18
N GLY A 72 13.83 9.77 8.10
CA GLY A 72 13.26 11.12 8.04
C GLY A 72 11.82 11.24 8.60
N ALA A 73 11.14 12.33 8.25
CA ALA A 73 9.75 12.56 8.65
C ALA A 73 8.84 11.52 7.98
N ARG A 74 8.20 10.69 8.80
CA ARG A 74 7.28 9.64 8.33
C ARG A 74 5.89 10.27 8.13
N ALA A 75 5.29 10.00 6.98
CA ALA A 75 4.04 10.62 6.55
C ALA A 75 3.04 9.58 6.06
N ILE A 76 1.76 9.99 6.00
CA ILE A 76 0.69 9.26 5.32
C ILE A 76 0.51 9.88 3.94
N ASN A 77 0.42 9.04 2.91
CA ASN A 77 0.04 9.46 1.56
C ASN A 77 -1.48 9.49 1.45
N ILE A 78 -2.01 10.56 0.87
CA ILE A 78 -3.43 10.74 0.56
C ILE A 78 -3.55 10.82 -0.95
N THR A 79 -4.32 9.93 -1.55
CA THR A 79 -4.58 9.90 -3.01
C THR A 79 -6.06 9.79 -3.31
#